data_AF-A0A9D4QFZ8-F1
#
_entry.id   AF-A0A9D4QFZ8-F1
#
_cell.length_a   1.000
_cell.length_b   1.000
_cell.length_c   1.000
_cell.angle_alpha   90.00
_cell.angle_beta   90.00
_cell.angle_gamma   90.00
#
_symmetry.space_group_name_H-M   'P 1'
#
loop_
_entity.id
_entity.type
_entity.pdbx_description
1 polymer ?
#
loop_
_entity_poly.entity_id
_entity_poly.type
_entity_poly.pdbx_seq_one_letter_code
_entity_poly.pdbx_strand_id
1 'polypeptide(L)'
;MRLNPRHPVAELSGGQQSVEPSSTPLAWSFETCVLVCTEGAEMLAVVVVLLFCQAVEAESTCLDSDVLYVRRLDAPKQTTSKSFQVFVNASDVVGVLKPFWKSTGFCPPEPHNDPEFFLGDDMQQNLIYIASVPGYGATQVRMHWLLDLVNASASSEMGGSTTFDFGLLDTLLDRLRALGLKPGLELMGNPFPRPLDFEKRADLDLWKELVTALARHYLERYDEDYVTQWNFESWNEPDHKSYGSNFTEQGLCNYYDACSEGLSDASPLLRLGGPAENLAPSHRSPLAWTLLEHCESGVRLDFISLHQKVQGSVVFAIVCHRTIAEVTEKTPLLGDAPEEH
;
A
#
# COMPACT_ATOMS: atom_id res chain seq x y z
N MET A 1 -18.31 -37.90 -29.46
CA MET A 1 -19.46 -38.76 -29.11
C MET A 1 -20.63 -37.84 -28.78
N ARG A 2 -21.76 -37.96 -29.49
CA ARG A 2 -22.98 -37.13 -29.35
C ARG A 2 -23.99 -37.81 -28.42
N LEU A 3 -24.71 -36.99 -27.63
CA LEU A 3 -26.05 -37.20 -27.01
C LEU A 3 -26.11 -38.29 -25.90
N ASN A 4 -26.88 -38.19 -24.81
CA ASN A 4 -28.18 -37.54 -24.59
C ASN A 4 -28.51 -37.43 -23.07
N PRO A 5 -29.44 -36.54 -22.65
CA PRO A 5 -29.93 -36.32 -21.28
C PRO A 5 -31.29 -37.00 -20.99
N ARG A 6 -31.62 -37.36 -19.74
CA ARG A 6 -32.98 -37.66 -19.20
C ARG A 6 -32.96 -37.57 -17.65
N HIS A 7 -33.53 -36.51 -17.04
CA HIS A 7 -34.85 -36.43 -16.34
C HIS A 7 -34.82 -36.73 -14.83
N PRO A 8 -35.78 -36.27 -13.98
CA PRO A 8 -36.89 -35.33 -14.22
C PRO A 8 -37.01 -34.14 -13.23
N VAL A 9 -37.91 -33.23 -13.61
CA VAL A 9 -38.42 -32.05 -12.92
C VAL A 9 -39.35 -32.44 -11.76
N ALA A 10 -39.27 -31.73 -10.63
CA ALA A 10 -40.31 -31.69 -9.61
C ALA A 10 -40.82 -30.24 -9.48
N GLU A 11 -42.10 -30.05 -9.80
CA GLU A 11 -42.86 -28.84 -9.49
C GLU A 11 -43.17 -28.79 -7.99
N LEU A 12 -42.88 -27.67 -7.34
CA LEU A 12 -43.53 -27.29 -6.09
C LEU A 12 -44.07 -25.85 -6.21
N SER A 13 -45.32 -25.75 -5.81
CA SER A 13 -46.29 -24.67 -5.99
C SER A 13 -45.94 -23.37 -5.26
N GLY A 14 -46.47 -22.28 -5.83
CA GLY A 14 -46.26 -20.89 -5.41
C GLY A 14 -46.55 -20.58 -3.94
N GLY A 15 -45.64 -19.77 -3.39
CA GLY A 15 -45.86 -18.86 -2.28
C GLY A 15 -45.09 -17.58 -2.56
N GLN A 16 -45.79 -16.52 -2.95
CA GLN A 16 -45.20 -15.18 -3.05
C GLN A 16 -44.85 -14.69 -1.64
N GLN A 17 -43.56 -14.62 -1.33
CA GLN A 17 -43.03 -13.69 -0.34
C GLN A 17 -41.89 -12.92 -0.99
N SER A 18 -42.08 -11.62 -1.08
CA SER A 18 -41.09 -10.64 -1.50
C SER A 18 -39.92 -10.65 -0.51
N VAL A 19 -38.76 -11.13 -0.97
CA VAL A 19 -37.48 -10.89 -0.32
C VAL A 19 -36.74 -9.91 -1.22
N GLU A 20 -36.57 -8.68 -0.73
CA GLU A 20 -35.72 -7.67 -1.37
C GLU A 20 -34.28 -8.21 -1.47
N PRO A 21 -33.60 -8.09 -2.62
CA PRO A 21 -32.17 -8.40 -2.67
C PRO A 21 -31.43 -7.28 -1.95
N SER A 22 -30.79 -7.61 -0.82
CA SER A 22 -29.79 -6.76 -0.17
C SER A 22 -28.62 -6.56 -1.13
N SER A 23 -28.67 -5.47 -1.88
CA SER A 23 -27.59 -4.99 -2.72
C SER A 23 -26.55 -4.29 -1.85
N THR A 24 -25.66 -5.07 -1.23
CA THR A 24 -24.34 -4.55 -0.84
C THR A 24 -23.33 -5.17 -1.79
N PRO A 25 -22.85 -4.41 -2.80
CA PRO A 25 -21.69 -4.86 -3.54
C PRO A 25 -20.51 -4.87 -2.56
N LEU A 26 -19.80 -6.00 -2.48
CA LEU A 26 -18.44 -6.06 -1.95
C LEU A 26 -17.63 -5.01 -2.71
N ALA A 27 -17.38 -3.89 -2.05
CA ALA A 27 -16.60 -2.79 -2.60
C ALA A 27 -15.12 -3.16 -2.46
N TRP A 28 -14.55 -3.69 -3.53
CA TRP A 28 -13.09 -3.79 -3.66
C TRP A 28 -12.54 -2.38 -3.88
N SER A 29 -11.96 -1.78 -2.84
CA SER A 29 -11.17 -0.55 -2.99
C SER A 29 -9.78 -0.94 -3.51
N PHE A 30 -9.56 -0.78 -4.81
CA PHE A 30 -8.21 -0.84 -5.37
C PHE A 30 -7.49 0.46 -4.98
N GLU A 31 -6.55 0.38 -4.05
CA GLU A 31 -5.64 1.47 -3.76
C GLU A 31 -4.55 1.49 -4.85
N THR A 32 -4.49 2.58 -5.60
CA THR A 32 -3.40 2.83 -6.54
C THR A 32 -2.47 3.84 -5.88
N CYS A 33 -1.38 3.37 -5.27
CA CYS A 33 -0.24 4.23 -4.97
C CYS A 33 0.45 4.59 -6.28
N VAL A 34 0.71 5.87 -6.51
CA VAL A 34 1.61 6.29 -7.58
C VAL A 34 2.71 7.10 -6.93
N LEU A 35 3.93 6.64 -7.16
CA LEU A 35 5.14 7.06 -6.48
C LEU A 35 6.05 7.71 -7.54
N VAL A 36 6.49 8.93 -7.26
CA VAL A 36 7.39 9.73 -8.11
C VAL A 36 8.83 9.48 -7.62
N CYS A 37 9.85 9.76 -8.44
CA CYS A 37 11.26 9.76 -8.04
C CYS A 37 12.01 10.87 -8.78
N THR A 38 12.98 11.52 -8.13
CA THR A 38 13.92 12.48 -8.73
C THR A 38 15.37 12.02 -8.53
N GLU A 39 16.21 12.12 -9.55
CA GLU A 39 17.66 11.94 -9.46
C GLU A 39 18.35 13.04 -10.29
N GLY A 40 19.02 13.98 -9.64
CA GLY A 40 19.80 15.04 -10.30
C GLY A 40 18.98 16.20 -10.89
N ALA A 41 19.67 17.31 -11.18
CA ALA A 41 19.09 18.62 -11.52
C ALA A 41 18.36 18.73 -12.88
N GLU A 42 17.90 17.61 -13.46
CA GLU A 42 17.05 17.57 -14.65
C GLU A 42 15.90 16.58 -14.38
N MET A 43 14.68 17.10 -14.28
CA MET A 43 13.52 16.41 -13.70
C MET A 43 12.71 15.65 -14.77
N LEU A 44 12.95 14.34 -14.92
CA LEU A 44 12.21 13.46 -15.84
C LEU A 44 11.07 12.72 -15.13
N ALA A 45 9.88 13.31 -15.11
CA ALA A 45 8.66 12.64 -14.63
C ALA A 45 8.00 11.82 -15.77
N VAL A 46 8.20 10.50 -15.79
CA VAL A 46 7.50 9.62 -16.74
C VAL A 46 6.17 9.16 -16.15
N VAL A 47 5.10 9.91 -16.45
CA VAL A 47 3.72 9.46 -16.20
C VAL A 47 3.37 8.37 -17.21
N VAL A 48 3.28 7.11 -16.76
CA VAL A 48 2.75 6.01 -17.57
C VAL A 48 1.23 6.17 -17.66
N VAL A 49 0.79 6.76 -18.76
CA VAL A 49 -0.63 6.82 -19.12
C VAL A 49 -1.05 5.43 -19.63
N LEU A 50 -1.74 4.66 -18.79
CA LEU A 50 -2.54 3.52 -19.28
C LEU A 50 -3.75 4.08 -20.04
N LEU A 51 -3.55 4.34 -21.33
CA LEU A 51 -4.63 4.67 -22.26
C LEU A 51 -5.54 3.45 -22.44
N PHE A 52 -6.67 3.41 -21.73
CA PHE A 52 -7.85 2.78 -22.29
C PHE A 52 -8.34 3.67 -23.44
N CYS A 53 -8.13 3.21 -24.67
CA CYS A 53 -8.47 3.92 -25.90
C CYS A 53 -9.93 4.41 -25.91
N GLN A 54 -10.16 5.71 -25.68
CA GLN A 54 -11.12 6.53 -26.43
C GLN A 54 -10.57 7.98 -26.57
N ALA A 55 -10.00 8.27 -27.75
CA ALA A 55 -9.72 9.55 -28.44
C ALA A 55 -9.23 10.79 -27.63
N VAL A 56 -8.05 11.32 -28.01
CA VAL A 56 -7.33 12.45 -27.37
C VAL A 56 -6.92 13.48 -28.44
N GLU A 57 -7.06 14.80 -28.20
CA GLU A 57 -6.42 15.88 -29.00
C GLU A 57 -5.78 16.90 -28.05
N ALA A 58 -4.51 17.28 -28.30
CA ALA A 58 -3.65 18.09 -27.43
C ALA A 58 -3.39 19.51 -27.98
N GLU A 59 -3.36 20.53 -27.11
CA GLU A 59 -2.68 21.81 -27.34
C GLU A 59 -1.55 21.95 -26.33
N SER A 60 -0.34 22.19 -26.83
CA SER A 60 0.89 22.33 -26.04
C SER A 60 1.09 23.78 -25.60
N THR A 61 1.11 24.00 -24.29
CA THR A 61 1.83 25.13 -23.68
C THR A 61 2.97 24.55 -22.87
N CYS A 62 4.22 24.89 -23.25
CA CYS A 62 5.39 24.53 -22.46
C CYS A 62 5.23 25.14 -21.06
N LEU A 63 5.05 24.27 -20.07
CA LEU A 63 5.48 24.53 -18.71
C LEU A 63 6.94 24.06 -18.63
N ASP A 64 7.78 24.74 -17.87
CA ASP A 64 9.24 24.50 -17.78
C ASP A 64 9.63 23.17 -17.07
N SER A 65 8.87 22.10 -17.28
CA SER A 65 9.15 20.75 -16.77
C SER A 65 8.46 19.70 -17.64
N ASP A 66 9.12 18.55 -17.85
CA ASP A 66 8.88 17.48 -18.83
C ASP A 66 7.52 16.74 -18.77
N VAL A 67 6.41 17.44 -18.55
CA VAL A 67 5.05 16.87 -18.48
C VAL A 67 4.20 17.41 -19.63
N LEU A 68 3.75 16.52 -20.52
CA LEU A 68 2.80 16.85 -21.58
C LEU A 68 1.35 16.80 -21.08
N TYR A 69 0.65 17.93 -21.19
CA TYR A 69 -0.73 18.12 -20.73
C TYR A 69 -1.75 18.06 -21.88
N VAL A 70 -2.90 17.43 -21.64
CA VAL A 70 -4.06 17.48 -22.56
C VAL A 70 -5.36 17.76 -21.78
N ARG A 71 -6.06 18.85 -22.12
CA ARG A 71 -7.35 19.25 -21.52
C ARG A 71 -8.51 18.94 -22.46
N ARG A 72 -9.63 18.48 -21.90
CA ARG A 72 -10.93 18.47 -22.57
C ARG A 72 -11.65 19.80 -22.35
N LEU A 73 -11.96 20.51 -23.43
CA LEU A 73 -12.91 21.63 -23.43
C LEU A 73 -14.23 21.11 -24.04
N ASP A 74 -15.33 21.16 -23.28
CA ASP A 74 -16.64 20.79 -23.81
C ASP A 74 -17.26 21.98 -24.56
N ALA A 75 -17.46 21.83 -25.87
CA ALA A 75 -18.66 22.21 -26.67
C ALA A 75 -18.34 22.21 -28.19
N PRO A 76 -19.34 22.17 -29.10
CA PRO A 76 -20.58 21.40 -29.15
C PRO A 76 -20.50 20.29 -30.22
N LYS A 77 -21.54 19.44 -30.27
CA LYS A 77 -21.71 18.33 -31.23
C LYS A 77 -21.43 18.72 -32.69
N GLN A 78 -20.22 18.45 -33.18
CA GLN A 78 -19.92 18.19 -34.59
C GLN A 78 -18.96 17.00 -34.66
N THR A 79 -19.45 15.89 -35.17
CA THR A 79 -18.69 14.67 -35.44
C THR A 79 -17.79 14.90 -36.66
N THR A 80 -16.67 15.58 -36.48
CA THR A 80 -15.53 15.48 -37.38
C THR A 80 -14.63 14.38 -36.85
N SER A 81 -14.40 13.34 -37.66
CA SER A 81 -13.48 12.25 -37.31
C SER A 81 -12.06 12.81 -37.27
N LYS A 82 -11.60 13.22 -36.09
CA LYS A 82 -10.22 13.64 -35.85
C LYS A 82 -9.32 12.39 -35.86
N SER A 83 -8.26 12.40 -36.67
CA SER A 83 -7.28 11.32 -36.78
C SER A 83 -5.92 11.80 -36.26
N PHE A 84 -5.29 11.00 -35.42
CA PHE A 84 -3.98 11.27 -34.82
C PHE A 84 -2.91 10.41 -35.45
N GLN A 85 -1.74 10.99 -35.70
CA GLN A 85 -0.55 10.23 -36.11
C GLN A 85 0.40 10.16 -34.91
N VAL A 86 0.75 8.95 -34.49
CA VAL A 86 1.72 8.67 -33.42
C VAL A 86 2.92 8.01 -34.04
N PHE A 87 4.11 8.59 -33.84
CA PHE A 87 5.37 8.07 -34.35
C PHE A 87 6.18 7.49 -33.20
N VAL A 88 6.67 6.26 -33.36
CA VAL A 88 7.54 5.58 -32.40
C VAL A 88 8.82 5.17 -33.12
N ASN A 89 9.95 5.72 -32.70
CA ASN A 89 11.26 5.34 -33.24
C ASN A 89 11.94 4.35 -32.28
N ALA A 90 11.89 3.06 -32.62
CA ALA A 90 12.48 2.01 -31.78
C ALA A 90 14.01 2.04 -31.70
N SER A 91 14.69 2.85 -32.53
CA SER A 91 16.14 3.03 -32.49
C SER A 91 16.58 4.20 -31.60
N ASP A 92 15.64 5.03 -31.14
CA ASP A 92 15.90 6.23 -30.35
C ASP A 92 15.59 5.95 -28.87
N VAL A 93 16.61 5.51 -28.13
CA VAL A 93 16.48 5.14 -26.71
C VAL A 93 16.80 6.35 -25.84
N VAL A 94 15.78 6.90 -25.17
CA VAL A 94 15.89 8.10 -24.32
C VAL A 94 16.21 7.80 -22.85
N GLY A 95 15.99 6.57 -22.38
CA GLY A 95 16.20 6.19 -20.99
C GLY A 95 15.68 4.80 -20.64
N VAL A 96 15.86 4.39 -19.38
CA VAL A 96 15.34 3.12 -18.84
C VAL A 96 13.99 3.36 -18.18
N LEU A 97 12.94 2.71 -18.68
CA LEU A 97 11.64 2.70 -18.03
C LEU A 97 11.60 1.61 -16.95
N LYS A 98 11.69 2.00 -15.68
CA LYS A 98 11.50 1.09 -14.54
C LYS A 98 9.99 0.86 -14.32
N PRO A 99 9.53 -0.38 -14.14
CA PRO A 99 8.11 -0.67 -13.91
C PRO A 99 7.73 -0.42 -12.44
N PHE A 100 7.51 0.85 -12.09
CA PHE A 100 7.18 1.29 -10.73
C PHE A 100 5.76 0.92 -10.26
N TRP A 101 4.89 0.45 -11.15
CA TRP A 101 3.48 0.20 -10.84
C TRP A 101 3.18 -1.24 -10.36
N LYS A 102 4.21 -2.02 -9.99
CA LYS A 102 4.09 -3.48 -9.72
C LYS A 102 3.58 -3.80 -8.32
N SER A 103 2.61 -3.06 -7.84
CA SER A 103 2.04 -3.17 -6.49
C SER A 103 0.51 -3.17 -6.53
N THR A 104 -0.10 -3.86 -5.58
CA THR A 104 -1.54 -3.81 -5.31
C THR A 104 -1.75 -3.92 -3.79
N GLY A 105 -2.99 -3.79 -3.32
CA GLY A 105 -3.28 -3.93 -1.90
C GLY A 105 -4.75 -4.05 -1.58
N PHE A 106 -5.05 -4.40 -0.32
CA PHE A 106 -6.40 -4.55 0.19
C PHE A 106 -6.47 -4.39 1.72
N CYS A 107 -7.68 -4.17 2.21
CA CYS A 107 -8.02 -4.11 3.63
C CYS A 107 -9.01 -5.24 3.97
N PRO A 108 -8.79 -6.04 5.03
CA PRO A 108 -9.81 -6.97 5.52
C PRO A 108 -11.05 -6.24 6.05
N PRO A 109 -12.23 -6.87 5.97
CA PRO A 109 -13.43 -6.34 6.62
C PRO A 109 -13.29 -6.41 8.15
N GLU A 110 -14.25 -5.79 8.85
CA GLU A 110 -14.45 -6.02 10.28
C GLU A 110 -15.17 -7.37 10.51
N PRO A 111 -14.82 -8.15 11.56
CA PRO A 111 -13.71 -7.91 12.48
C PRO A 111 -12.35 -8.22 11.83
N HIS A 112 -11.37 -7.34 12.00
CA HIS A 112 -10.05 -7.44 11.34
C HIS A 112 -9.22 -8.67 11.71
N ASN A 113 -9.54 -9.30 12.85
CA ASN A 113 -8.85 -10.49 13.35
C ASN A 113 -9.47 -11.82 12.86
N ASP A 114 -10.42 -11.80 11.92
CA ASP A 114 -10.93 -13.02 11.30
C ASP A 114 -9.93 -13.56 10.27
N PRO A 115 -9.25 -14.69 10.53
CA PRO A 115 -8.27 -15.22 9.60
C PRO A 115 -8.89 -15.73 8.30
N GLU A 116 -10.21 -15.97 8.24
CA GLU A 116 -10.86 -16.52 7.05
C GLU A 116 -10.71 -15.59 5.84
N PHE A 117 -10.73 -14.28 6.04
CA PHE A 117 -10.53 -13.33 4.95
C PHE A 117 -9.15 -13.47 4.30
N PHE A 118 -8.10 -13.69 5.11
CA PHE A 118 -6.73 -13.80 4.60
C PHE A 118 -6.41 -15.22 4.11
N LEU A 119 -6.94 -16.24 4.79
CA LEU A 119 -6.52 -17.63 4.63
C LEU A 119 -7.54 -18.50 3.88
N GLY A 120 -8.75 -18.01 3.64
CA GLY A 120 -9.80 -18.70 2.91
C GLY A 120 -9.50 -18.91 1.42
N ASP A 121 -10.33 -19.73 0.78
CA ASP A 121 -10.17 -20.13 -0.62
C ASP A 121 -10.31 -18.94 -1.59
N ASP A 122 -11.21 -18.00 -1.30
CA ASP A 122 -11.42 -16.78 -2.10
C ASP A 122 -10.13 -15.95 -2.19
N MET A 123 -9.45 -15.73 -1.06
CA MET A 123 -8.19 -14.99 -1.03
C MET A 123 -7.07 -15.78 -1.69
N GLN A 124 -7.01 -17.09 -1.48
CA GLN A 124 -6.04 -17.93 -2.19
C GLN A 124 -6.20 -17.82 -3.70
N GLN A 125 -7.44 -17.89 -4.20
CA GLN A 125 -7.73 -17.72 -5.61
C GLN A 125 -7.36 -16.30 -6.09
N ASN A 126 -7.69 -15.26 -5.31
CA ASN A 126 -7.36 -13.88 -5.64
C ASN A 126 -5.83 -13.67 -5.78
N LEU A 127 -5.02 -14.18 -4.86
CA LEU A 127 -3.56 -14.09 -4.93
C LEU A 127 -3.00 -14.83 -6.16
N ILE A 128 -3.59 -15.96 -6.55
CA ILE A 128 -3.21 -16.66 -7.79
C ILE A 128 -3.48 -15.78 -9.02
N TYR A 129 -4.61 -15.07 -9.07
CA TYR A 129 -4.90 -14.14 -10.15
C TYR A 129 -3.88 -12.99 -10.21
N ILE A 130 -3.57 -12.38 -9.06
CA ILE A 130 -2.57 -11.31 -8.97
C ILE A 130 -1.19 -11.80 -9.46
N ALA A 131 -0.75 -12.97 -9.00
CA ALA A 131 0.53 -13.56 -9.39
C ALA A 131 0.58 -14.00 -10.85
N SER A 132 -0.57 -14.28 -11.48
CA SER A 132 -0.64 -14.75 -12.86
C SER A 132 -0.40 -13.66 -13.92
N VAL A 133 -0.28 -12.39 -13.52
CA VAL A 133 -0.04 -11.27 -14.44
C VAL A 133 1.33 -11.44 -15.13
N PRO A 134 1.37 -11.56 -16.48
CA PRO A 134 2.61 -11.82 -17.21
C PRO A 134 3.72 -10.80 -16.94
N GLY A 135 4.97 -11.26 -16.93
CA GLY A 135 6.14 -10.39 -16.73
C GLY A 135 6.29 -9.86 -15.30
N TYR A 136 5.69 -10.56 -14.32
CA TYR A 136 5.61 -10.11 -12.93
C TYR A 136 4.99 -8.71 -12.84
N GLY A 137 3.83 -8.53 -13.48
CA GLY A 137 3.15 -7.23 -13.54
C GLY A 137 2.63 -6.73 -12.19
N ALA A 138 2.53 -7.63 -11.20
CA ALA A 138 2.40 -7.32 -9.79
C ALA A 138 3.40 -8.18 -9.00
N THR A 139 4.12 -7.57 -8.06
CA THR A 139 5.13 -8.24 -7.23
C THR A 139 4.96 -7.96 -5.75
N GLN A 140 4.28 -6.87 -5.38
CA GLN A 140 3.96 -6.52 -4.00
C GLN A 140 2.45 -6.57 -3.77
N VAL A 141 2.04 -7.03 -2.58
CA VAL A 141 0.68 -6.94 -2.06
C VAL A 141 0.72 -6.24 -0.69
N ARG A 142 0.29 -4.98 -0.63
CA ARG A 142 0.16 -4.17 0.60
C ARG A 142 -1.13 -4.54 1.32
N MET A 143 -1.04 -4.95 2.58
CA MET A 143 -2.20 -5.52 3.30
C MET A 143 -2.32 -4.89 4.69
N HIS A 144 -3.49 -4.35 4.98
CA HIS A 144 -3.77 -3.77 6.28
C HIS A 144 -3.93 -4.85 7.34
N TRP A 145 -3.72 -4.47 8.60
CA TRP A 145 -4.04 -5.29 9.79
C TRP A 145 -3.29 -6.64 9.87
N LEU A 146 -2.12 -6.76 9.23
CA LEU A 146 -1.34 -8.01 9.27
C LEU A 146 -0.95 -8.44 10.69
N LEU A 147 -0.76 -7.49 11.62
CA LEU A 147 -0.41 -7.81 13.00
C LEU A 147 -1.61 -8.32 13.82
N ASP A 148 -2.84 -8.28 13.31
CA ASP A 148 -3.98 -8.96 13.93
C ASP A 148 -3.96 -10.48 13.69
N LEU A 149 -3.12 -10.97 12.77
CA LEU A 149 -2.81 -12.39 12.59
C LEU A 149 -1.73 -12.89 13.57
N VAL A 150 -1.21 -12.03 14.44
CA VAL A 150 -0.20 -12.35 15.43
C VAL A 150 -0.83 -12.29 16.82
N ASN A 151 -0.45 -13.22 17.70
CA ASN A 151 -0.91 -13.20 19.09
C ASN A 151 0.27 -13.13 20.05
N ALA A 152 0.27 -12.12 20.92
CA ALA A 152 1.28 -11.92 21.96
C ALA A 152 0.75 -12.45 23.31
N SER A 153 1.54 -13.30 23.96
CA SER A 153 1.22 -13.81 25.30
C SER A 153 2.40 -13.61 26.26
N ALA A 154 2.10 -13.08 27.44
CA ALA A 154 3.10 -12.90 28.48
C ALA A 154 3.52 -14.25 29.05
N SER A 155 4.83 -14.48 29.17
CA SER A 155 5.33 -15.65 29.89
C SER A 155 4.94 -15.57 31.36
N SER A 156 4.53 -16.71 31.92
CA SER A 156 4.15 -16.85 33.33
C SER A 156 5.38 -17.02 34.26
N GLU A 157 6.58 -17.08 33.70
CA GLU A 157 7.82 -17.28 34.45
C GLU A 157 8.38 -15.96 35.01
N MET A 158 9.04 -16.01 36.17
CA MET A 158 9.70 -14.83 36.74
C MET A 158 10.85 -14.39 35.82
N GLY A 159 10.73 -13.19 35.24
CA GLY A 159 11.64 -12.68 34.21
C GLY A 159 11.30 -13.13 32.78
N GLY A 160 10.10 -13.69 32.58
CA GLY A 160 9.66 -14.21 31.30
C GLY A 160 9.49 -13.12 30.24
N SER A 161 10.04 -13.37 29.04
CA SER A 161 9.88 -12.55 27.84
C SER A 161 8.50 -12.78 27.20
N THR A 162 8.05 -11.81 26.39
CA THR A 162 6.81 -11.92 25.62
C THR A 162 6.99 -12.98 24.53
N THR A 163 6.02 -13.89 24.40
CA THR A 163 6.00 -14.87 23.30
C THR A 163 5.03 -14.42 22.22
N PHE A 164 5.40 -14.60 20.97
CA PHE A 164 4.60 -14.24 19.81
C PHE A 164 4.29 -15.48 18.98
N ASP A 165 3.02 -15.71 18.68
CA ASP A 165 2.56 -16.73 17.75
C ASP A 165 2.35 -16.09 16.37
N PHE A 166 3.22 -16.45 15.41
CA PHE A 166 3.17 -15.99 14.03
C PHE A 166 2.44 -16.95 13.09
N GLY A 167 1.87 -18.06 13.56
CA GLY A 167 1.43 -19.17 12.70
C GLY A 167 0.42 -18.80 11.59
N LEU A 168 -0.51 -17.88 11.87
CA LEU A 168 -1.47 -17.41 10.86
C LEU A 168 -0.80 -16.51 9.82
N LEU A 169 0.05 -15.58 10.27
CA LEU A 169 0.81 -14.70 9.38
C LEU A 169 1.83 -15.50 8.54
N ASP A 170 2.50 -16.49 9.13
CA ASP A 170 3.37 -17.45 8.42
C ASP A 170 2.62 -18.09 7.25
N THR A 171 1.40 -18.59 7.50
CA THR A 171 0.58 -19.25 6.48
C THR A 171 0.26 -18.31 5.31
N LEU A 172 -0.03 -17.04 5.58
CA LEU A 172 -0.28 -16.04 4.55
C LEU A 172 1.00 -15.71 3.76
N LEU A 173 2.11 -15.45 4.45
CA LEU A 173 3.36 -15.03 3.82
C LEU A 173 4.02 -16.18 3.04
N ASP A 174 3.86 -17.44 3.47
CA ASP A 174 4.27 -18.62 2.72
C ASP A 174 3.55 -18.70 1.36
N ARG A 175 2.25 -18.36 1.32
CA ARG A 175 1.47 -18.33 0.07
C ARG A 175 1.98 -17.26 -0.87
N LEU A 176 2.26 -16.06 -0.37
CA LEU A 176 2.85 -14.99 -1.19
C LEU A 176 4.19 -15.42 -1.77
N ARG A 177 5.09 -15.96 -0.93
CA ARG A 177 6.40 -16.46 -1.36
C ARG A 177 6.27 -17.55 -2.42
N ALA A 178 5.37 -18.52 -2.24
CA ALA A 178 5.13 -19.60 -3.20
C ALA A 178 4.62 -19.08 -4.57
N LEU A 179 3.95 -17.93 -4.58
CA LEU A 179 3.45 -17.26 -5.78
C LEU A 179 4.43 -16.24 -6.37
N GLY A 180 5.60 -16.05 -5.75
CA GLY A 180 6.58 -15.04 -6.17
C GLY A 180 6.15 -13.59 -5.86
N LEU A 181 5.19 -13.42 -4.96
CA LEU A 181 4.72 -12.13 -4.44
C LEU A 181 5.44 -11.81 -3.12
N LYS A 182 5.51 -10.53 -2.75
CA LYS A 182 6.06 -10.02 -1.50
C LYS A 182 5.00 -9.21 -0.74
N PRO A 183 5.06 -9.15 0.59
CA PRO A 183 4.19 -8.24 1.34
C PRO A 183 4.68 -6.79 1.22
N GLY A 184 3.75 -5.85 1.09
CA GLY A 184 3.90 -4.53 1.68
C GLY A 184 3.42 -4.65 3.12
N LEU A 185 4.35 -4.70 4.06
CA LEU A 185 4.11 -5.13 5.44
C LEU A 185 3.91 -3.91 6.33
N GLU A 186 2.65 -3.52 6.46
CA GLU A 186 2.26 -2.47 7.39
C GLU A 186 2.38 -3.02 8.83
N LEU A 187 3.10 -2.29 9.68
CA LEU A 187 3.24 -2.59 11.11
C LEU A 187 1.96 -2.16 11.85
N MET A 188 0.83 -2.72 11.43
CA MET A 188 -0.52 -2.29 11.74
C MET A 188 -1.32 -3.44 12.36
N GLY A 189 -1.93 -3.19 13.51
CA GLY A 189 -2.76 -4.15 14.25
C GLY A 189 -2.53 -4.13 15.76
N ASN A 190 -3.21 -5.00 16.48
CA ASN A 190 -3.12 -5.16 17.93
C ASN A 190 -2.96 -6.64 18.32
N PRO A 191 -1.72 -7.17 18.31
CA PRO A 191 -1.46 -8.57 18.70
C PRO A 191 -1.55 -8.80 20.21
N PHE A 192 -1.73 -7.75 21.02
CA PHE A 192 -1.71 -7.83 22.47
C PHE A 192 -3.13 -7.99 23.04
N PRO A 193 -3.28 -8.62 24.23
CA PRO A 193 -4.59 -8.82 24.87
C PRO A 193 -5.28 -7.52 25.31
N ARG A 194 -4.58 -6.39 25.21
CA ARG A 194 -5.11 -5.04 25.39
C ARG A 194 -4.46 -4.12 24.36
N PRO A 195 -5.11 -3.01 23.99
CA PRO A 195 -4.45 -1.93 23.27
C PRO A 195 -3.23 -1.41 24.04
N LEU A 196 -2.18 -1.10 23.30
CA LEU A 196 -0.99 -0.44 23.82
C LEU A 196 -1.16 1.09 23.83
N ASP A 197 -0.52 1.73 24.80
CA ASP A 197 -0.44 3.18 24.92
C ASP A 197 0.99 3.62 24.57
N PHE A 198 1.18 4.16 23.36
CA PHE A 198 2.48 4.53 22.83
C PHE A 198 3.12 5.76 23.50
N GLU A 199 2.50 6.34 24.53
CA GLU A 199 3.17 7.31 25.42
C GLU A 199 3.80 6.63 26.66
N LYS A 200 3.47 5.36 26.92
CA LYS A 200 4.04 4.59 28.03
C LYS A 200 5.27 3.83 27.58
N ARG A 201 6.40 4.05 28.27
CA ARG A 201 7.66 3.38 27.97
C ARG A 201 7.56 1.85 27.94
N ALA A 202 6.85 1.25 28.90
CA ALA A 202 6.68 -0.20 28.96
C ALA A 202 5.96 -0.78 27.73
N ASP A 203 5.00 -0.03 27.17
CA ASP A 203 4.25 -0.46 25.99
C ASP A 203 5.08 -0.28 24.71
N LEU A 204 5.91 0.76 24.66
CA LEU A 204 6.88 0.95 23.59
C LEU A 204 7.94 -0.15 23.56
N ASP A 205 8.44 -0.56 24.73
CA ASP A 205 9.40 -1.66 24.83
C ASP A 205 8.78 -2.98 24.33
N LEU A 206 7.50 -3.23 24.63
CA LEU A 206 6.75 -4.39 24.09
C LEU A 206 6.58 -4.31 22.57
N TRP A 207 6.26 -3.14 22.03
CA TRP A 207 6.11 -2.97 20.58
C TRP A 207 7.45 -3.15 19.85
N LYS A 208 8.54 -2.60 20.38
CA LYS A 208 9.89 -2.82 19.85
C LYS A 208 10.27 -4.31 19.91
N GLU A 209 9.97 -5.01 21.00
CA GLU A 209 10.20 -6.46 21.15
C GLU A 209 9.45 -7.25 20.07
N LEU A 210 8.16 -6.92 19.83
CA LEU A 210 7.35 -7.51 18.76
C LEU A 210 7.99 -7.29 17.38
N VAL A 211 8.32 -6.05 17.01
CA VAL A 211 8.86 -5.74 15.69
C VAL A 211 10.21 -6.43 15.47
N THR A 212 11.06 -6.46 16.50
CA THR A 212 12.35 -7.18 16.46
C THR A 212 12.14 -8.68 16.26
N ALA A 213 11.21 -9.28 17.02
CA ALA A 213 10.91 -10.71 16.94
C ALA A 213 10.31 -11.08 15.56
N LEU A 214 9.36 -10.29 15.06
CA LEU A 214 8.74 -10.45 13.75
C LEU A 214 9.79 -10.44 12.63
N ALA A 215 10.67 -9.43 12.63
CA ALA A 215 11.70 -9.28 11.62
C ALA A 215 12.72 -10.43 11.66
N ARG A 216 13.21 -10.82 12.85
CA ARG A 216 14.12 -11.96 13.01
C ARG A 216 13.49 -13.27 12.56
N HIS A 217 12.24 -13.49 12.93
CA HIS A 217 11.50 -14.69 12.54
C HIS A 217 11.43 -14.84 11.02
N TYR A 218 11.11 -13.77 10.29
CA TYR A 218 11.02 -13.84 8.83
C TYR A 218 12.37 -13.83 8.12
N LEU A 219 13.40 -13.17 8.67
CA LEU A 219 14.77 -13.29 8.18
C LEU A 219 15.26 -14.74 8.28
N GLU A 220 14.97 -15.44 9.38
CA GLU A 220 15.30 -16.86 9.54
C GLU A 220 14.47 -17.75 8.61
N ARG A 221 13.17 -17.45 8.46
CA ARG A 221 12.24 -18.25 7.66
C ARG A 221 12.49 -18.15 6.16
N TYR A 222 12.80 -16.96 5.65
CA TYR A 222 12.79 -16.67 4.22
C TYR A 222 14.11 -16.16 3.63
N ASP A 223 15.17 -16.04 4.43
CA ASP A 223 16.45 -15.42 4.09
C ASP A 223 16.45 -13.88 3.96
N GLU A 224 17.62 -13.28 4.18
CA GLU A 224 17.80 -11.82 4.15
C GLU A 224 17.58 -11.24 2.75
N ASP A 225 18.00 -11.95 1.70
CA ASP A 225 17.83 -11.50 0.32
C ASP A 225 16.35 -11.28 0.00
N TYR A 226 15.45 -12.14 0.47
CA TYR A 226 14.02 -11.96 0.25
C TYR A 226 13.41 -10.86 1.11
N VAL A 227 13.70 -10.83 2.42
CA VAL A 227 13.03 -9.94 3.38
C VAL A 227 13.50 -8.48 3.25
N THR A 228 14.74 -8.24 2.85
CA THR A 228 15.24 -6.87 2.57
C THR A 228 14.55 -6.23 1.36
N GLN A 229 13.82 -7.01 0.55
CA GLN A 229 13.00 -6.51 -0.54
C GLN A 229 11.55 -6.19 -0.10
N TRP A 230 11.21 -6.35 1.17
CA TRP A 230 9.89 -5.99 1.69
C TRP A 230 9.87 -4.51 2.05
N ASN A 231 8.72 -3.89 1.80
CA ASN A 231 8.44 -2.55 2.30
C ASN A 231 7.72 -2.67 3.63
N PHE A 232 8.46 -2.57 4.73
CA PHE A 232 7.83 -2.34 6.03
C PHE A 232 7.32 -0.89 6.05
N GLU A 233 6.13 -0.69 6.55
CA GLU A 233 5.46 0.60 6.49
C GLU A 233 4.77 0.91 7.82
N SER A 234 4.64 2.19 8.13
CA SER A 234 3.87 2.67 9.27
C SER A 234 2.39 2.27 9.18
N TRP A 235 1.66 2.52 10.26
CA TRP A 235 0.20 2.41 10.28
C TRP A 235 -0.44 3.20 9.12
N ASN A 236 -1.46 2.61 8.48
CA ASN A 236 -2.20 3.22 7.38
C ASN A 236 -2.94 4.51 7.80
N GLU A 237 -2.78 5.58 7.02
CA GLU A 237 -3.53 6.85 7.15
C GLU A 237 -3.77 7.25 8.62
N PRO A 238 -2.70 7.54 9.40
CA PRO A 238 -2.82 7.72 10.85
C PRO A 238 -3.78 8.87 11.24
N ASP A 239 -3.99 9.85 10.35
CA ASP A 239 -4.96 10.93 10.55
C ASP A 239 -6.42 10.49 10.34
N HIS A 240 -6.66 9.38 9.64
CA HIS A 240 -7.99 8.76 9.48
C HIS A 240 -8.29 7.74 10.58
N LYS A 241 -9.00 8.22 11.61
CA LYS A 241 -9.46 7.41 12.77
C LYS A 241 -10.26 6.16 12.44
N SER A 242 -10.82 6.03 11.23
CA SER A 242 -11.52 4.81 10.79
C SER A 242 -10.59 3.60 10.67
N TYR A 243 -9.28 3.80 10.55
CA TYR A 243 -8.29 2.72 10.55
C TYR A 243 -7.79 2.37 11.96
N GLY A 244 -8.59 2.65 12.98
CA GLY A 244 -8.31 2.31 14.38
C GLY A 244 -7.09 3.01 14.98
N SER A 245 -6.50 3.99 14.30
CA SER A 245 -5.46 4.83 14.84
C SER A 245 -6.02 5.67 15.99
N ASN A 246 -5.38 5.61 17.14
CA ASN A 246 -5.67 6.48 18.29
C ASN A 246 -4.39 7.11 18.84
N PHE A 247 -3.48 7.45 17.93
CA PHE A 247 -2.22 8.10 18.27
C PHE A 247 -2.46 9.55 18.67
N THR A 248 -1.73 10.00 19.69
CA THR A 248 -1.33 11.39 19.79
C THR A 248 -0.15 11.64 18.86
N GLU A 249 0.17 12.91 18.58
CA GLU A 249 1.38 13.28 17.81
C GLU A 249 2.64 12.62 18.38
N GLN A 250 2.87 12.74 19.69
CA GLN A 250 4.00 12.10 20.36
C GLN A 250 3.89 10.56 20.34
N GLY A 251 2.69 10.02 20.51
CA GLY A 251 2.46 8.57 20.46
C GLY A 251 2.82 7.97 19.09
N LEU A 252 2.53 8.68 17.99
CA LEU A 252 2.92 8.26 16.64
C LEU A 252 4.43 8.26 16.46
N CYS A 253 5.12 9.33 16.88
CA CYS A 253 6.59 9.39 16.83
C CYS A 253 7.22 8.25 17.63
N ASN A 254 6.74 8.02 18.86
CA ASN A 254 7.26 6.93 19.71
C ASN A 254 7.01 5.54 19.10
N TYR A 255 5.82 5.31 18.54
CA TYR A 255 5.49 4.10 17.81
C TYR A 255 6.46 3.88 16.64
N TYR A 256 6.71 4.93 15.85
CA TYR A 256 7.58 4.86 14.71
C TYR A 256 9.04 4.60 15.12
N ASP A 257 9.52 5.21 16.20
CA ASP A 257 10.83 4.92 16.78
C ASP A 257 10.96 3.45 17.18
N ALA A 258 9.93 2.89 17.84
CA ALA A 258 9.91 1.48 18.20
C ALA A 258 9.92 0.55 16.98
N CYS A 259 9.22 0.92 15.90
CA CYS A 259 9.28 0.21 14.61
C CYS A 259 10.68 0.28 13.98
N SER A 260 11.24 1.49 13.90
CA SER A 260 12.54 1.74 13.29
C SER A 260 13.67 1.00 14.00
N GLU A 261 13.72 1.15 15.32
CA GLU A 261 14.70 0.48 16.17
C GLU A 261 14.52 -1.04 16.22
N GLY A 262 13.26 -1.52 16.21
CA GLY A 262 12.99 -2.95 16.20
C GLY A 262 13.45 -3.63 14.91
N LEU A 263 13.23 -3.00 13.76
CA LEU A 263 13.74 -3.47 12.47
C LEU A 263 15.28 -3.40 12.43
N SER A 264 15.87 -2.30 12.89
CA SER A 264 17.32 -2.11 12.95
C SER A 264 18.03 -3.16 13.83
N ASP A 265 17.46 -3.48 15.00
CA ASP A 265 17.96 -4.52 15.91
C ASP A 265 17.88 -5.95 15.33
N ALA A 266 17.03 -6.15 14.32
CA ALA A 266 16.93 -7.41 13.57
C ALA A 266 17.90 -7.44 12.40
N SER A 267 17.86 -6.45 11.51
CA SER A 267 18.86 -6.21 10.48
C SER A 267 18.77 -4.75 9.99
N PRO A 268 19.89 -4.01 9.92
CA PRO A 268 19.92 -2.63 9.45
C PRO A 268 19.62 -2.50 7.95
N LEU A 269 19.54 -3.61 7.21
CA LEU A 269 19.19 -3.65 5.79
C LEU A 269 17.67 -3.62 5.55
N LEU A 270 16.87 -3.84 6.59
CA LEU A 270 15.41 -3.79 6.48
C LEU A 270 14.94 -2.35 6.36
N ARG A 271 14.03 -2.14 5.41
CA ARG A 271 13.53 -0.82 5.05
C ARG A 271 12.25 -0.48 5.79
N LEU A 272 12.08 0.78 6.17
CA LEU A 272 10.87 1.31 6.79
C LEU A 272 10.48 2.65 6.17
N GLY A 273 9.20 2.78 5.83
CA GLY A 273 8.62 4.03 5.36
C GLY A 273 7.30 4.39 6.03
N GLY A 274 6.74 5.52 5.61
CA GLY A 274 5.50 6.10 6.12
C GLY A 274 5.31 7.52 5.58
N PRO A 275 4.28 8.28 6.02
CA PRO A 275 3.22 7.93 6.97
C PRO A 275 2.02 7.19 6.34
N ALA A 276 2.07 6.84 5.05
CA ALA A 276 0.95 6.26 4.30
C ALA A 276 -0.32 7.14 4.34
N GLU A 277 -0.17 8.44 4.07
CA GLU A 277 -1.24 9.44 4.16
C GLU A 277 -1.32 10.32 2.90
N ASN A 278 -2.45 10.99 2.69
CA ASN A 278 -2.62 11.93 1.59
C ASN A 278 -1.84 13.25 1.75
N LEU A 279 -1.16 13.48 2.88
CA LEU A 279 -0.45 14.72 3.22
C LEU A 279 -1.22 16.00 2.83
N ALA A 280 -2.52 16.05 3.13
CA ALA A 280 -3.26 17.28 3.02
C ALA A 280 -2.58 18.37 3.87
N PRO A 281 -2.82 19.68 3.59
CA PRO A 281 -2.13 20.75 4.31
C PRO A 281 -2.23 20.56 5.83
N SER A 282 -1.14 20.83 6.56
CA SER A 282 -0.87 20.36 7.93
C SER A 282 -2.04 20.32 8.91
N HIS A 283 -2.94 21.30 8.89
CA HIS A 283 -4.16 21.30 9.71
C HIS A 283 -5.12 20.11 9.48
N ARG A 284 -5.01 19.38 8.37
CA ARG A 284 -5.84 18.21 8.04
C ARG A 284 -5.13 16.87 8.19
N SER A 285 -3.81 16.87 8.19
CA SER A 285 -2.98 15.67 8.38
C SER A 285 -1.87 15.91 9.42
N PRO A 286 -2.22 16.39 10.63
CA PRO A 286 -1.22 16.78 11.63
C PRO A 286 -0.29 15.64 12.03
N LEU A 287 -0.79 14.41 12.14
CA LEU A 287 0.03 13.25 12.53
C LEU A 287 1.06 12.92 11.46
N ALA A 288 0.63 12.88 10.19
CA ALA A 288 1.51 12.60 9.08
C ALA A 288 2.64 13.64 8.93
N TRP A 289 2.32 14.94 9.04
CA TRP A 289 3.35 15.99 9.03
C TRP A 289 4.27 15.95 10.24
N THR A 290 3.72 15.66 11.44
CA THR A 290 4.52 15.49 12.65
C THR A 290 5.53 14.35 12.49
N LEU A 291 5.13 13.24 11.86
CA LEU A 291 6.05 12.12 11.61
C LEU A 291 7.20 12.53 10.68
N LEU A 292 6.90 13.27 9.60
CA LEU A 292 7.95 13.75 8.69
C LEU A 292 8.92 14.71 9.39
N GLU A 293 8.41 15.66 10.19
CA GLU A 293 9.23 16.57 10.99
C GLU A 293 10.10 15.83 12.03
N HIS A 294 9.55 14.77 12.63
CA HIS A 294 10.27 13.91 13.56
C HIS A 294 11.41 13.14 12.86
N CYS A 295 11.16 12.57 11.68
CA CYS A 295 12.19 11.87 10.90
C CYS A 295 13.29 12.82 10.41
N GLU A 296 12.92 14.02 9.95
CA GLU A 296 13.87 15.09 9.59
C GLU A 296 14.83 15.43 10.75
N SER A 297 14.39 15.24 12.01
CA SER A 297 15.22 15.49 13.20
C SER A 297 16.25 14.39 13.52
N GLY A 298 16.25 13.27 12.78
CA GLY A 298 17.30 12.25 12.86
C GLY A 298 16.84 10.79 13.00
N VAL A 299 15.56 10.49 12.76
CA VAL A 299 15.05 9.10 12.76
C VAL A 299 15.00 8.56 11.33
N ARG A 300 15.42 7.31 11.14
CA ARG A 300 15.44 6.65 9.82
C ARG A 300 14.07 6.66 9.16
N LEU A 301 14.04 7.12 7.91
CA LEU A 301 12.91 7.02 6.99
C LEU A 301 13.47 6.65 5.62
N ASP A 302 13.28 5.40 5.21
CA ASP A 302 13.88 4.88 3.97
C ASP A 302 13.05 5.20 2.73
N PHE A 303 11.76 5.51 2.91
CA PHE A 303 10.88 6.02 1.86
C PHE A 303 9.68 6.77 2.44
N ILE A 304 9.13 7.70 1.65
CA ILE A 304 7.90 8.44 1.97
C ILE A 304 6.74 7.85 1.17
N SER A 305 5.67 7.45 1.85
CA SER A 305 4.47 6.89 1.20
C SER A 305 3.26 7.82 1.28
N LEU A 306 2.56 7.95 0.14
CA LEU A 306 1.53 8.95 -0.07
C LEU A 306 0.25 8.37 -0.70
N HIS A 307 -0.90 8.78 -0.19
CA HIS A 307 -2.21 8.38 -0.72
C HIS A 307 -2.90 9.52 -1.46
N GLN A 308 -2.61 9.68 -2.75
CA GLN A 308 -3.36 10.62 -3.59
C GLN A 308 -4.49 9.89 -4.32
N LYS A 309 -5.72 10.36 -4.16
CA LYS A 309 -6.90 9.83 -4.86
C LYS A 309 -7.64 11.02 -5.46
N VAL A 310 -7.58 11.20 -6.77
CA VAL A 310 -8.33 12.28 -7.44
C VAL A 310 -9.06 11.80 -8.67
N GLN A 311 -10.15 12.49 -9.00
CA GLN A 311 -10.91 12.23 -10.22
C GLN A 311 -10.18 12.84 -11.41
N GLY A 312 -9.53 11.98 -12.22
CA GLY A 312 -8.87 12.35 -13.47
C GLY A 312 -7.34 12.43 -13.37
N SER A 313 -6.66 11.84 -14.35
CA SER A 313 -5.20 11.62 -14.37
C SER A 313 -4.35 12.90 -14.33
N VAL A 314 -4.85 14.00 -14.88
CA VAL A 314 -4.11 15.26 -14.96
C VAL A 314 -4.11 15.99 -13.62
N VAL A 315 -5.25 15.99 -12.93
CA VAL A 315 -5.35 16.54 -11.58
C VAL A 315 -4.44 15.75 -10.65
N PHE A 316 -4.34 14.44 -10.89
CA PHE A 316 -3.51 13.53 -10.09
C PHE A 316 -2.04 13.93 -10.13
N ALA A 317 -1.47 14.09 -11.33
CA ALA A 317 -0.07 14.47 -11.49
C ALA A 317 0.24 15.84 -10.84
N ILE A 318 -0.65 16.83 -10.98
CA ILE A 318 -0.48 18.16 -10.39
C ILE A 318 -0.48 18.09 -8.86
N VAL A 319 -1.42 17.33 -8.29
CA VAL A 319 -1.53 17.19 -6.82
C VAL A 319 -0.31 16.47 -6.26
N CYS A 320 0.14 15.38 -6.90
CA CYS A 320 1.34 14.68 -6.48
C CYS A 320 2.57 15.61 -6.53
N HIS A 321 2.79 16.30 -7.64
CA HIS A 321 3.93 17.21 -7.78
C HIS A 321 3.95 18.32 -6.72
N ARG A 322 2.79 18.89 -6.38
CA ARG A 322 2.69 19.88 -5.31
C ARG A 322 2.98 19.30 -3.94
N THR A 323 2.48 18.11 -3.67
CA THR A 323 2.69 17.42 -2.39
C THR A 323 4.18 17.13 -2.18
N ILE A 324 4.84 16.60 -3.22
CA ILE A 324 6.28 16.33 -3.21
C ILE A 324 7.06 17.62 -2.98
N ALA A 325 6.76 18.69 -3.72
CA ALA A 325 7.42 19.97 -3.53
C ALA A 325 7.26 20.52 -2.10
N GLU A 326 6.07 20.37 -1.50
CA GLU A 326 5.82 20.79 -0.12
C GLU A 326 6.59 19.95 0.90
N VAL A 327 6.70 18.63 0.68
CA VAL A 327 7.54 17.74 1.51
C VAL A 327 9.00 18.14 1.38
N THR A 328 9.54 18.25 0.17
CA THR A 328 10.95 18.64 -0.06
C THR A 328 11.27 20.02 0.54
N GLU A 329 10.35 20.98 0.49
CA GLU A 329 10.54 22.31 1.07
C GLU A 329 10.59 22.27 2.61
N LYS A 330 9.74 21.44 3.24
CA LYS A 330 9.61 21.38 4.70
C LYS A 330 10.60 20.42 5.37
N THR A 331 10.99 19.37 4.67
CA THR A 331 11.90 18.32 5.15
C THR A 331 13.06 18.12 4.17
N PRO A 332 13.97 19.10 4.06
CA PRO A 332 15.05 19.07 3.08
C PRO A 332 16.06 17.95 3.30
N LEU A 333 16.25 17.45 4.53
CA LEU A 333 17.15 16.32 4.80
C LEU A 333 16.54 14.98 4.36
N LEU A 334 15.20 14.89 4.34
CA LEU A 334 14.49 13.75 3.77
C LEU A 334 14.42 13.78 2.22
N GLY A 335 14.74 14.92 1.59
CA GLY A 335 14.67 15.07 0.12
C GLY A 335 15.63 14.17 -0.67
N ASP A 336 16.64 13.59 -0.01
CA ASP A 336 17.58 12.60 -0.59
C ASP A 336 17.21 11.15 -0.23
N ALA A 337 16.17 10.91 0.58
CA ALA A 337 15.71 9.55 0.87
C ALA A 337 15.10 8.94 -0.40
N PRO A 338 15.43 7.68 -0.75
CA PRO A 338 14.89 7.07 -1.96
C PRO A 338 13.36 6.96 -1.87
N GLU A 339 12.66 7.68 -2.74
CA GLU A 339 11.23 7.49 -2.96
C GLU A 339 11.01 6.07 -3.53
N GLU A 340 10.36 5.20 -2.76
CA GLU A 340 10.17 3.78 -3.08
C GLU A 340 8.82 3.56 -3.75
N HIS A 341 8.80 2.74 -4.81
CA HIS A 341 7.76 2.66 -5.85
C HIS A 341 6.71 1.55 -5.69
#